data_AF-A6VSR8-F1
#
_entry.id   AF-A6VSR8-F1
#
_cell.length_a   1.000
_cell.length_b   1.000
_cell.length_c   1.000
_cell.angle_alpha   90.00
_cell.angle_beta   90.00
_cell.angle_gamma   90.00
#
_symmetry.space_group_name_H-M   'P 1'
#
loop_
_entity.id
_entity.type
_entity.pdbx_description
1 polymer ?
#
loop_
_entity_poly.entity_id
_entity_poly.type
_entity_poly.pdbx_seq_one_letter_code
_entity_poly.pdbx_strand_id
1 'polypeptide(L)' 'MANNTKLSPELSHSLHRQMHRMSIGLDALDGLGELLANTTDDEIPITNQQASSLLKCIEFSLLTTQRETIALIND' A
#
# COMPACT_ATOMS: atom_id res chain seq x y z
N MET A 1 30.14 -5.95 11.98
CA MET A 1 29.90 -4.74 12.78
C MET A 1 28.72 -4.02 12.14
N ALA A 2 27.55 -4.03 12.78
CA ALA A 2 26.40 -3.32 12.24
C ALA A 2 26.71 -1.82 12.28
N ASN A 3 26.82 -1.19 11.12
CA ASN A 3 26.89 0.26 11.03
C ASN A 3 25.58 0.80 11.60
N ASN A 4 25.64 1.22 12.87
CA ASN A 4 24.56 1.87 13.57
C ASN A 4 24.54 3.35 13.16
N THR A 5 24.54 3.60 11.84
CA THR A 5 24.36 4.92 11.26
C THR A 5 22.92 5.31 11.55
N LYS A 6 22.77 6.18 12.55
CA LYS A 6 21.51 6.84 12.87
C LYS A 6 21.01 7.50 11.58
N LEU A 7 19.86 7.03 11.07
CA LEU A 7 19.18 7.68 9.94
C LEU A 7 19.01 9.17 10.27
N SER A 8 19.22 10.05 9.29
CA SER A 8 18.93 11.47 9.51
C SER A 8 17.45 11.62 9.90
N PRO A 9 17.09 12.58 10.77
CA PRO A 9 15.70 12.80 11.18
C PRO A 9 14.75 12.95 9.98
N GLU A 10 15.21 13.61 8.92
CA GLU A 10 14.46 13.86 7.69
C GLU A 10 14.22 12.57 6.90
N LEU A 11 15.24 11.71 6.79
CA LEU A 11 15.13 10.41 6.14
C LEU A 11 14.23 9.48 6.95
N SER A 12 14.41 9.44 8.28
CA SER A 12 13.57 8.66 9.19
C SER A 12 12.09 9.07 9.08
N HIS A 13 11.79 10.37 9.04
CA HIS A 13 10.43 10.87 8.88
C HIS A 13 9.85 10.51 7.50
N SER A 14 10.66 10.60 6.45
CA SER A 14 10.24 10.24 5.09
C SER A 14 9.96 8.76 4.95
N LEU A 15 10.82 7.89 5.49
CA LEU A 15 10.60 6.43 5.53
C LEU A 15 9.35 6.08 6.33
N HIS A 16 9.17 6.68 7.51
CA HIS A 16 7.95 6.47 8.31
C HIS A 16 6.69 6.85 7.53
N ARG A 17 6.71 7.97 6.81
CA ARG A 17 5.60 8.40 5.96
C ARG A 17 5.31 7.40 4.84
N GLN A 18 6.35 6.87 4.16
CA GLN A 18 6.13 5.88 3.11
C GLN A 18 5.63 4.54 3.67
N MET A 19 6.18 4.08 4.79
CA MET A 19 5.67 2.89 5.48
C MET A 19 4.21 3.04 5.87
N HIS A 20 3.80 4.21 6.38
CA HIS A 20 2.40 4.47 6.71
C HIS A 20 1.49 4.39 5.47
N ARG A 21 1.92 4.96 4.33
CA ARG A 21 1.19 4.84 3.05
C ARG A 21 1.08 3.39 2.57
N MET A 22 2.14 2.59 2.73
CA MET A 22 2.09 1.16 2.43
C MET A 22 1.07 0.44 3.30
N SER A 23 1.03 0.73 4.61
CA SER A 23 0.03 0.16 5.53
C SER A 23 -1.38 0.44 5.04
N ILE A 24 -1.69 1.70 4.69
CA ILE A 24 -3.00 2.07 4.15
C ILE A 24 -3.35 1.29 2.88
N GLY A 25 -2.37 1.08 1.99
CA GLY A 25 -2.57 0.29 0.79
C GLY A 25 -2.85 -1.19 1.06
N LEU A 26 -2.24 -1.76 2.11
CA LEU A 26 -2.54 -3.12 2.56
C LEU A 26 -3.94 -3.22 3.18
N ASP A 27 -4.32 -2.26 4.03
CA ASP A 27 -5.68 -2.20 4.60
C ASP A 27 -6.74 -2.09 3.48
N ALA A 28 -6.43 -1.37 2.40
CA ALA A 28 -7.31 -1.29 1.24
C ALA A 28 -7.43 -2.62 0.47
N LEU A 29 -6.37 -3.44 0.43
CA LEU A 29 -6.44 -4.79 -0.14
C LEU A 29 -7.33 -5.69 0.71
N ASP A 30 -7.17 -5.64 2.03
CA ASP A 30 -7.99 -6.42 2.96
C ASP A 30 -9.47 -6.04 2.84
N GLY A 31 -9.79 -4.74 2.86
CA GLY A 31 -11.15 -4.25 2.68
C GLY A 31 -11.75 -4.61 1.32
N LEU A 32 -10.95 -4.62 0.23
CA LEU A 32 -11.41 -5.11 -1.07
C LEU A 32 -11.69 -6.62 -1.04
N GLY A 33 -10.87 -7.39 -0.33
CA GLY A 33 -11.08 -8.83 -0.10
C GLY A 33 -12.38 -9.11 0.65
N GLU A 34 -12.66 -8.37 1.71
CA GLU A 34 -13.91 -8.46 2.47
C GLU A 34 -15.12 -8.08 1.61
N LEU A 35 -15.04 -7.00 0.84
CA LEU A 35 -16.10 -6.61 -0.09
C LEU A 35 -16.39 -7.75 -1.08
N LEU A 36 -15.36 -8.30 -1.72
CA LEU A 36 -15.49 -9.39 -2.67
C LEU A 36 -16.06 -10.66 -2.05
N ALA A 37 -15.67 -11.01 -0.82
CA ALA A 37 -16.23 -12.16 -0.10
C ALA A 37 -17.73 -12.02 0.16
N ASN A 38 -18.23 -10.79 0.33
CA ASN A 38 -19.64 -10.49 0.61
C ASN A 38 -20.46 -10.19 -0.66
N THR A 39 -19.87 -10.15 -1.86
CA THR A 39 -20.61 -9.90 -3.13
C THR A 39 -21.55 -11.04 -3.55
N THR A 40 -21.55 -12.17 -2.84
CA THR A 40 -22.54 -13.25 -3.05
C THR A 40 -23.91 -12.91 -2.46
N ASP A 41 -23.98 -11.94 -1.53
CA ASP A 41 -25.25 -11.34 -1.11
C ASP A 41 -25.63 -10.24 -2.10
N ASP A 42 -26.85 -10.29 -2.63
CA ASP A 42 -27.43 -9.36 -3.62
C ASP A 42 -27.42 -7.86 -3.19
N GLU A 43 -26.94 -7.54 -1.99
CA GLU A 43 -26.85 -6.19 -1.42
C GLU A 43 -25.65 -5.38 -1.91
N ILE A 44 -24.56 -6.02 -2.37
CA ILE A 44 -23.35 -5.32 -2.82
C ILE A 44 -23.04 -5.66 -4.29
N PRO A 45 -23.58 -4.89 -5.25
CA PRO A 45 -23.33 -5.13 -6.67
C PRO A 45 -21.98 -4.53 -7.09
N ILE A 46 -20.87 -5.15 -6.67
CA ILE A 46 -19.55 -4.88 -7.27
C ILE A 46 -19.34 -5.84 -8.44
N THR A 47 -19.21 -5.27 -9.63
CA THR A 47 -18.81 -6.07 -10.81
C THR A 47 -17.35 -6.48 -10.70
N ASN A 48 -17.01 -7.64 -11.26
CA ASN A 48 -15.62 -8.10 -11.40
C ASN A 48 -14.71 -7.04 -12.05
N GLN A 49 -15.26 -6.22 -12.96
CA GLN A 49 -14.53 -5.12 -13.61
C GLN A 49 -14.19 -3.98 -12.64
N GLN A 50 -15.12 -3.60 -11.75
CA GLN A 50 -14.87 -2.60 -10.71
C GLN A 50 -13.83 -3.10 -9.71
N ALA A 51 -13.95 -4.34 -9.26
CA ALA A 51 -12.97 -4.98 -8.38
C ALA A 51 -11.57 -5.02 -9.01
N SER A 52 -11.47 -5.43 -10.28
CA SER A 52 -10.20 -5.44 -11.01
C SER A 52 -9.60 -4.03 -11.14
N SER A 53 -10.43 -3.02 -11.35
CA SER A 53 -9.98 -1.62 -11.45
C SER A 53 -9.45 -1.11 -10.11
N LEU A 54 -10.14 -1.41 -9.01
CA LEU A 54 -9.70 -1.07 -7.65
C LEU A 54 -8.38 -1.77 -7.31
N LEU A 55 -8.27 -3.06 -7.59
CA LEU A 55 -7.05 -3.84 -7.36
C LEU A 55 -5.85 -3.21 -8.09
N LYS A 56 -6.01 -2.84 -9.37
CA LYS A 56 -4.95 -2.17 -10.16
C LYS A 56 -4.54 -0.82 -9.56
N CYS A 57 -5.50 -0.03 -9.06
CA CYS A 57 -5.20 1.24 -8.40
C CYS A 57 -4.40 1.05 -7.11
N ILE A 58 -4.78 0.05 -6.29
CA ILE A 58 -4.07 -0.27 -5.05
C ILE A 58 -2.67 -0.79 -5.36
N GLU A 59 -2.55 -1.72 -6.31
CA GLU A 59 -1.26 -2.27 -6.78
C GLU A 59 -0.33 -1.15 -7.27
N PHE A 60 -0.83 -0.27 -8.15
CA PHE A 60 -0.06 0.87 -8.66
C PHE A 60 0.45 1.77 -7.52
N SER A 61 -0.40 2.06 -6.54
CA SER A 61 -0.06 2.93 -5.41
C SER A 61 0.98 2.29 -4.49
N LEU A 62 0.85 0.99 -4.20
CA LEU A 62 1.80 0.22 -3.41
C LEU A 62 3.17 0.13 -4.10
N LEU A 63 3.19 -0.22 -5.40
CA LEU A 63 4.43 -0.31 -6.17
C LEU A 63 5.13 1.05 -6.28
N THR A 64 4.38 2.13 -6.46
CA THR A 64 4.94 3.49 -6.49
C THR A 64 5.56 3.84 -5.14
N THR A 65 4.84 3.61 -4.04
CA THR A 65 5.34 3.86 -2.68
C THR A 65 6.58 3.03 -2.36
N GLN A 66 6.61 1.77 -2.80
CA GLN A 66 7.78 0.90 -2.65
C GLN A 66 9.00 1.44 -3.41
N ARG A 67 8.82 1.88 -4.67
CA ARG A 67 9.90 2.48 -5.46
C ARG A 67 10.43 3.77 -4.83
N GLU A 68 9.54 4.63 -4.33
CA GLU A 68 9.93 5.84 -3.58
C GLU A 68 10.72 5.49 -2.31
N THR A 69 10.31 4.43 -1.60
CA THR A 69 11.02 3.95 -0.41
C THR A 69 12.42 3.44 -0.75
N ILE A 70 12.54 2.65 -1.82
CA ILE A 70 13.85 2.16 -2.30
C ILE A 70 14.75 3.32 -2.71
N ALA A 71 14.21 4.32 -3.41
CA ALA A 71 14.96 5.52 -3.78
C ALA A 71 15.47 6.27 -2.53
N LEU A 72 14.61 6.47 -1.52
CA LEU A 72 15.00 7.11 -0.25
C LEU A 72 16.08 6.36 0.52
N ILE A 73 16.14 5.03 0.42
CA ILE A 73 17.16 4.21 1.09
C ILE A 73 18.50 4.24 0.35
N ASN A 74 18.47 4.43 -0.97
CA ASN A 74 19.65 4.42 -1.83
C ASN A 74 20.29 5.81 -2.01
N ASP A 75 19.59 6.88 -1.62
CA ASP A 75 20.10 8.25 -1.51
C ASP A 75 20.92 8.45 -0.21
#